data_AF-A0A7X9GRP9-F1
#
_entry.id   AF-A0A7X9GRP9-F1
#
_cell.length_a   1.000
_cell.length_b   1.000
_cell.length_c   1.000
_cell.angle_alpha   90.00
_cell.angle_beta   90.00
_cell.angle_gamma   90.00
#
_symmetry.space_group_name_H-M   'P 1'
#
loop_
_entity.id
_entity.type
_entity.pdbx_description
1 polymer ?
#
loop_
_entity_poly.entity_id
_entity_poly.type
_entity_poly.pdbx_seq_one_letter_code
_entity_poly.pdbx_strand_id
1 'polypeptide(L)' 'MKCILCGIDKELTEINFHVKKKSKTGFDSRCKACRKELDRERYEKKRDKILAQKREYYQRKKKRENNHG' A
#
# COMPACT_ATOMS: atom_id res chain seq x y z
N MET A 1 20.09 10.06 6.11
CA MET A 1 19.71 9.36 4.86
C MET A 1 18.73 10.22 4.12
N LYS A 2 19.09 10.64 2.90
CA LYS A 2 18.24 11.48 2.07
C LYS A 2 17.12 10.66 1.45
N CYS A 3 15.87 11.04 1.68
CA CYS A 3 14.73 10.40 1.02
C CYS A 3 14.78 10.69 -0.50
N ILE A 4 14.65 9.66 -1.34
CA ILE A 4 14.70 9.83 -2.81
C ILE A 4 13.49 10.55 -3.39
N LEU A 5 12.41 10.73 -2.62
CA LEU A 5 11.19 11.39 -3.09
C LEU A 5 11.10 12.84 -2.64
N CYS A 6 11.20 13.11 -1.33
CA CYS A 6 11.13 14.48 -0.82
C CYS A 6 12.48 15.18 -0.72
N GLY A 7 13.60 14.48 -0.91
CA GLY A 7 14.94 15.06 -0.81
C GLY A 7 15.37 15.48 0.59
N ILE A 8 14.56 15.23 1.63
CA ILE A 8 14.87 15.60 3.01
C ILE A 8 15.75 14.53 3.65
N ASP A 9 16.80 14.96 4.34
CA ASP A 9 17.61 14.10 5.19
C ASP A 9 16.88 13.73 6.48
N LYS A 10 16.80 12.43 6.75
CA LYS A 10 16.20 11.86 7.95
C LYS A 10 17.10 10.81 8.56
N GLU A 11 16.97 10.60 9.86
CA GLU A 11 17.69 9.54 10.57
C GLU A 11 17.25 8.17 10.06
N LEU A 12 18.22 7.26 9.85
CA LEU A 12 17.99 5.93 9.29
C LEU A 12 17.43 4.97 10.36
N THR A 13 16.19 5.21 10.77
CA THR A 13 15.49 4.42 11.79
C THR A 13 14.16 3.89 11.26
N GLU A 14 13.60 2.91 11.98
CA GLU A 14 12.27 2.39 11.71
C GLU A 14 11.15 3.43 11.88
N ILE A 15 11.41 4.57 12.52
CA ILE A 15 10.43 5.66 12.61
C ILE A 15 10.31 6.36 11.25
N ASN A 16 11.43 6.62 10.58
CA ASN A 16 11.49 7.42 9.36
C ASN A 16 11.39 6.59 8.08
N PHE A 17 11.86 5.34 8.07
CA PHE A 17 11.94 4.50 6.89
C PHE A 17 11.33 3.11 7.14
N HIS A 18 10.78 2.50 6.09
CA HIS A 18 10.30 1.11 6.17
C HIS A 18 11.46 0.13 6.09
N VAL A 19 11.40 -0.96 6.84
CA VAL A 19 12.39 -2.05 6.75
C VAL A 19 12.30 -2.71 5.38
N LYS A 20 13.45 -2.87 4.74
CA LYS A 20 13.64 -3.58 3.48
C LYS A 20 14.86 -4.49 3.61
N LYS A 21 14.64 -5.71 4.12
CA LYS A 21 15.69 -6.71 4.42
C LYS A 21 16.66 -6.99 3.26
N LYS A 22 16.19 -6.86 2.01
CA LYS A 22 16.99 -7.09 0.80
C LYS A 22 17.77 -5.86 0.33
N SER A 23 17.67 -4.72 1.01
CA SER A 23 18.43 -3.51 0.67
C SER A 23 19.76 -3.49 1.41
N LYS A 24 20.78 -2.82 0.82
CA LYS A 24 22.11 -2.68 1.41
C LYS A 24 22.09 -2.11 2.83
N THR A 25 21.17 -1.19 3.11
CA THR A 25 21.05 -0.50 4.40
C THR A 25 20.02 -1.15 5.33
N GLY A 26 19.28 -2.16 4.88
CA GLY A 26 18.15 -2.72 5.62
C GLY A 26 16.86 -1.87 5.59
N PHE A 27 16.86 -0.71 4.93
CA PHE A 27 15.72 0.22 4.86
C PHE A 27 15.36 0.62 3.43
N ASP A 28 14.10 0.99 3.20
CA ASP A 28 13.66 1.64 1.96
C ASP A 28 14.34 3.01 1.81
N SER A 29 14.65 3.40 0.58
CA SER A 29 15.22 4.73 0.28
C SER A 29 14.19 5.85 0.35
N ARG A 30 12.90 5.50 0.48
CA ARG A 30 11.78 6.41 0.64
C ARG A 30 11.34 6.44 2.10
N CYS A 31 11.16 7.64 2.64
CA CYS A 31 10.62 7.78 3.99
C CYS A 31 9.15 7.33 4.06
N LYS A 32 8.70 6.98 5.27
CA LYS A 32 7.31 6.53 5.52
C LYS A 32 6.27 7.55 5.06
N ALA A 33 6.54 8.84 5.26
CA ALA A 33 5.63 9.91 4.84
C ALA A 33 5.39 9.89 3.32
N CYS A 34 6.46 9.89 2.53
CA CYS A 34 6.34 9.80 1.07
C CYS A 34 5.69 8.49 0.62
N ARG A 35 5.96 7.38 1.32
CA ARG A 35 5.33 6.10 1.00
C ARG A 35 3.83 6.14 1.23
N LYS A 36 3.38 6.75 2.33
CA LYS A 36 1.96 6.92 2.66
C LYS A 36 1.21 7.70 1.57
N GLU A 37 1.78 8.81 1.11
CA GLU A 37 1.16 9.63 0.06
C GLU A 37 1.07 8.86 -1.27
N LEU A 38 2.16 8.19 -1.68
CA LEU A 38 2.15 7.34 -2.88
C LEU A 38 1.13 6.20 -2.80
N ASP A 39 1.01 5.55 -1.65
CA ASP A 39 0.06 4.47 -1.45
C ASP A 39 -1.39 4.99 -1.46
N ARG A 40 -1.65 6.21 -0.95
CA ARG A 40 -2.96 6.89 -1.08
C ARG A 40 -3.31 7.15 -2.55
N GLU A 41 -2.41 7.77 -3.31
CA GLU A 41 -2.65 8.06 -4.74
C GLU A 41 -2.88 6.77 -5.55
N ARG A 42 -2.11 5.72 -5.27
CA ARG A 42 -2.29 4.40 -5.91
C ARG A 42 -3.64 3.78 -5.57
N TYR A 43 -4.10 3.95 -4.34
CA TYR A 43 -5.40 3.48 -3.92
C TYR A 43 -6.51 4.26 -4.62
N GLU A 44 -6.44 5.59 -4.64
CA GLU A 44 -7.43 6.45 -5.32
C GLU A 44 -7.57 6.09 -6.81
N LYS A 45 -6.45 5.95 -7.53
CA LYS A 45 -6.43 5.55 -8.94
C LYS A 45 -7.03 4.16 -9.20
N LYS A 46 -7.01 3.27 -8.21
CA LYS A 46 -7.53 1.90 -8.31
C LYS A 46 -8.84 1.71 -7.57
N ARG A 47 -9.39 2.76 -6.95
CA ARG A 47 -10.50 2.68 -6.01
C ARG A 47 -11.71 2.03 -6.65
N ASP A 48 -12.08 2.46 -7.84
CA ASP A 48 -13.26 1.95 -8.54
C ASP A 48 -13.11 0.48 -8.92
N LYS A 49 -11.91 0.08 -9.37
CA LYS A 49 -11.60 -1.33 -9.64
C LYS A 49 -11.70 -2.19 -8.38
N ILE A 50 -11.20 -1.71 -7.25
CA ILE A 50 -11.28 -2.40 -5.96
C ILE A 50 -12.74 -2.55 -5.53
N LEU A 51 -13.55 -1.50 -5.68
CA LEU A 51 -14.97 -1.52 -5.34
C LEU A 51 -15.76 -2.47 -6.24
N ALA A 52 -15.49 -2.49 -7.55
CA ALA A 52 -16.09 -3.43 -8.49
C ALA A 52 -15.79 -4.89 -8.10
N GLN A 53 -14.51 -5.20 -7.84
CA GLN A 53 -14.09 -6.53 -7.40
C GLN A 53 -14.78 -6.96 -6.09
N LYS A 54 -14.91 -6.04 -5.13
CA LYS A 54 -15.65 -6.30 -3.88
C LYS A 54 -17.12 -6.60 -4.14
N ARG A 55 -17.79 -5.79 -4.98
CA ARG A 55 -19.20 -6.01 -5.34
C ARG A 55 -19.39 -7.38 -5.98
N GLU A 56 -18.55 -7.75 -6.95
CA GLU A 56 -18.59 -9.06 -7.60
C GLU A 56 -18.36 -10.22 -6.63
N TYR A 57 -17.44 -10.07 -5.67
CA TYR A 57 -17.19 -11.07 -4.64
C TYR A 57 -18.45 -11.31 -3.79
N TYR A 58 -19.09 -10.24 -3.29
CA TYR A 58 -20.30 -10.37 -2.48
C TYR A 58 -21.48 -10.93 -3.28
N GLN A 59 -21.64 -10.56 -4.55
CA GLN A 59 -22.67 -11.13 -5.42
C GLN A 59 -22.47 -12.63 -5.64
N ARG A 60 -21.22 -13.06 -5.88
CA ARG A 60 -20.88 -14.49 -6.00
C ARG A 60 -21.13 -15.25 -4.70
N LYS A 61 -20.79 -14.66 -3.56
CA LYS A 61 -21.04 -15.24 -2.23
C LYS A 61 -22.55 -15.44 -1.99
N LYS A 62 -23.36 -14.40 -2.20
CA LYS A 62 -24.83 -14.46 -2.07
C LYS A 62 -25.44 -15.53 -2.97
N LYS A 63 -24.98 -15.63 -4.24
CA LYS A 63 -25.43 -16.69 -5.15
C LYS A 63 -25.09 -18.08 -4.62
N ARG A 64 -23.89 -18.30 -4.07
CA ARG A 64 -23.50 -19.60 -3.51
C ARG A 64 -24.37 -19.97 -2.31
N GLU A 65 -24.62 -19.03 -1.41
CA GLU A 65 -25.47 -19.24 -0.23
C GLU A 65 -26.92 -19.56 -0.64
N ASN A 66 -27.46 -18.86 -1.64
CA ASN A 66 -28.82 -19.10 -2.13
C ASN A 66 -29.00 -20.40 -2.94
N ASN A 67 -27.92 -20.99 -3.47
CA ASN A 67 -27.98 -22.26 -4.23
C ASN A 67 -27.73 -23.50 -3.33
N HIS A 68 -27.59 -23.31 -2.02
CA HIS A 68 -27.37 -24.38 -1.05
C HIS A 68 -28.48 -24.46 0.01
N GLY A 69 -29.64 -23.86 -0.28
CA GLY A 69 -30.87 -23.91 0.52
C GLY A 69 -32.01 -24.51 -0.27
#